data_AF-A0A3D3H8L6-F1
#
_entry.id   AF-A0A3D3H8L6-F1
#
_cell.length_a   1.000
_cell.length_b   1.000
_cell.length_c   1.000
_cell.angle_alpha   90.00
_cell.angle_beta   90.00
_cell.angle_gamma   90.00
#
_symmetry.space_group_name_H-M   'P 1'
#
loop_
_entity.id
_entity.type
_entity.pdbx_description
1 polymer ?
#
loop_
_entity_poly.entity_id
_entity_poly.type
_entity_poly.pdbx_seq_one_letter_code
_entity_poly.pdbx_strand_id
1 'polypeptide(L)'
;MCGRFVVASVGTELVGMLRVDLVGDNLPGPSFNVAPTDKAAVVLDSAKFEPPVRRLEAARWGLVPGWAKDLSIGARAFNARSEELEDKPMFRAALEKRRAIVPVTGYYEW
;
A
#
# COMPACT_ATOMS: atom_id res chain seq x y z
N MET A 1 4.46 -6.08 15.17
CA MET A 1 3.61 -5.71 14.01
C MET A 1 3.90 -4.25 13.80
N CYS A 2 4.42 -3.85 12.64
CA CYS A 2 4.87 -2.47 12.48
C CYS A 2 3.68 -1.49 12.48
N GLY A 3 3.79 -0.44 13.29
CA GLY A 3 2.78 0.63 13.38
C GLY A 3 3.28 1.97 12.88
N ARG A 4 4.53 2.04 12.40
CA ARG A 4 5.13 3.28 11.89
C ARG A 4 6.25 2.96 10.91
N PHE A 5 6.37 3.71 9.83
CA PHE A 5 7.48 3.54 8.90
C PHE A 5 7.98 4.85 8.28
N VAL A 6 9.15 4.73 7.64
CA VAL A 6 9.86 5.82 6.98
C VAL A 6 9.82 5.63 5.47
N VAL A 7 9.56 6.72 4.77
CA VAL A 7 9.76 6.85 3.33
C VAL A 7 10.62 8.09 3.10
N ALA A 8 11.93 7.90 3.02
CA ALA A 8 12.90 8.98 2.90
C ALA A 8 12.98 9.54 1.46
N SER A 9 12.60 8.74 0.46
CA SER A 9 12.50 9.18 -0.93
C SER A 9 11.23 8.63 -1.58
N VAL A 10 10.53 9.50 -2.30
CA VAL A 10 9.39 9.15 -3.16
C VAL A 10 9.65 9.80 -4.52
N GLY A 11 9.36 9.10 -5.62
CA GLY A 11 9.51 9.64 -6.98
C GLY A 11 10.55 8.89 -7.81
N THR A 12 11.41 9.63 -8.53
CA THR A 12 12.27 9.12 -9.61
C THR A 12 13.13 7.92 -9.24
N GLU A 13 13.62 7.86 -8.00
CA GLU A 13 14.42 6.74 -7.50
C GLU A 13 13.59 5.44 -7.46
N LEU A 14 12.37 5.49 -6.88
CA LEU A 14 11.45 4.36 -6.85
C LEU A 14 11.02 3.96 -8.27
N VAL A 15 10.84 4.95 -9.17
CA VAL A 15 10.47 4.69 -10.56
C VAL A 15 11.51 3.83 -11.27
N GLY A 16 12.78 4.19 -11.14
CA GLY A 16 13.89 3.41 -11.71
C GLY A 16 14.06 2.05 -11.05
N MET A 17 14.11 2.00 -9.72
CA MET A 17 14.37 0.77 -8.97
C MET A 17 13.28 -0.29 -9.15
N LEU A 18 12.01 0.13 -9.18
CA LEU A 18 10.86 -0.78 -9.26
C LEU A 18 10.33 -0.96 -10.69
N ARG A 19 10.95 -0.30 -11.67
CA ARG A 19 10.55 -0.29 -13.09
C ARG A 19 9.09 0.14 -13.26
N VAL A 20 8.77 1.29 -12.68
CA VAL A 20 7.42 1.87 -12.76
C VAL A 20 7.22 2.45 -14.16
N ASP A 21 6.13 2.07 -14.81
CA ASP A 21 5.77 2.57 -16.14
C ASP A 21 4.96 3.87 -16.04
N LEU A 22 4.07 3.98 -15.05
CA LEU A 22 3.20 5.14 -14.85
C LEU A 22 3.19 5.61 -13.38
N VAL A 23 3.27 6.91 -13.20
CA VAL A 23 3.25 7.58 -11.90
C VAL A 23 1.91 8.28 -11.72
N GLY A 24 1.24 8.05 -10.59
CA GLY A 24 0.00 8.74 -10.23
C GLY A 24 0.24 10.18 -9.77
N ASP A 25 -0.76 11.04 -9.95
CA ASP A 25 -0.60 12.49 -9.76
C ASP A 25 -0.56 12.96 -8.30
N ASN A 26 -0.96 12.10 -7.34
CA ASN A 26 -1.22 12.49 -5.94
C ASN A 26 -0.35 11.75 -4.92
N LEU A 27 0.92 11.51 -5.26
CA LEU A 27 1.84 10.82 -4.36
C LEU A 27 2.13 11.62 -3.09
N PRO A 28 2.17 10.97 -1.91
CA PRO A 28 2.64 11.62 -0.71
C PRO A 28 4.13 11.98 -0.84
N GLY A 29 4.54 13.09 -0.24
CA GLY A 29 5.96 13.44 -0.11
C GLY A 29 6.70 12.51 0.87
N PRO A 30 8.02 12.66 0.99
CA PRO A 30 8.82 11.96 2.00
C PRO A 30 8.28 12.19 3.41
N SER A 31 8.31 11.15 4.24
CA SER A 31 7.90 11.21 5.64
C SER A 31 8.71 10.24 6.49
N PHE A 32 9.18 10.74 7.64
CA PHE A 32 9.88 9.95 8.66
C PHE A 32 8.91 9.38 9.72
N ASN A 33 7.60 9.56 9.52
CA ASN A 33 6.59 9.18 10.49
C ASN A 33 5.26 8.84 9.81
N VAL A 34 5.27 7.92 8.84
CA VAL A 34 4.02 7.43 8.26
C VAL A 34 3.30 6.57 9.29
N ALA A 35 2.06 6.94 9.62
CA ALA A 35 1.21 6.28 10.60
C ALA A 35 0.01 5.58 9.93
N PRO A 36 -0.67 4.64 10.62
CA PRO A 36 -1.87 4.03 10.10
C PRO A 36 -2.89 5.09 9.69
N THR A 37 -3.60 4.82 8.60
CA THR A 37 -4.56 5.70 7.93
C THR A 37 -3.98 6.84 7.09
N ASP A 38 -2.68 7.11 7.17
CA ASP A 38 -2.00 8.04 6.26
C ASP A 38 -1.99 7.50 4.82
N LYS A 39 -1.73 8.38 3.86
CA LYS A 39 -1.42 7.99 2.49
C LYS A 39 0.05 7.57 2.39
N ALA A 40 0.29 6.45 1.74
CA ALA A 40 1.61 5.94 1.40
C ALA A 40 1.70 5.67 -0.10
N ALA A 41 2.91 5.78 -0.66
CA ALA A 41 3.16 5.34 -2.01
C ALA A 41 3.14 3.81 -2.05
N VAL A 42 2.51 3.22 -3.07
CA VAL A 42 2.47 1.79 -3.31
C VAL A 42 2.74 1.50 -4.78
N VAL A 43 3.40 0.37 -5.05
CA VAL A 43 3.60 -0.14 -6.40
C VAL A 43 2.70 -1.34 -6.64
N LEU A 44 1.94 -1.30 -7.74
CA LEU A 44 1.03 -2.37 -8.14
C LEU A 44 1.06 -2.56 -9.66
N ASP A 45 0.77 -3.77 -10.10
CA ASP A 45 0.55 -4.06 -11.51
C ASP A 45 -0.95 -3.91 -11.82
N SER A 46 -1.28 -2.98 -12.72
CA SER A 46 -2.66 -2.64 -13.06
C SER A 46 -3.16 -3.47 -14.23
N ALA A 47 -4.09 -4.39 -13.95
CA ALA A 47 -4.81 -5.19 -14.95
C ALA A 47 -5.82 -4.38 -15.80
N LYS A 48 -5.88 -3.05 -15.66
CA LYS A 48 -6.66 -2.17 -16.56
C LYS A 48 -6.03 -2.00 -17.94
N PHE A 49 -4.79 -2.43 -18.10
CA PHE A 49 -4.01 -2.35 -19.33
C PHE A 49 -3.65 -3.77 -19.79
N GLU A 50 -3.45 -3.94 -21.10
CA GLU A 50 -2.95 -5.18 -21.70
C GLU A 50 -1.74 -4.84 -22.59
N PRO A 51 -0.50 -5.26 -22.23
CA PRO A 51 -0.15 -6.02 -21.02
C PRO A 51 -0.34 -5.21 -19.72
N PRO A 52 -0.36 -5.86 -18.53
CA PRO A 52 -0.42 -5.16 -17.25
C PRO A 52 0.69 -4.12 -17.12
N VAL A 53 0.33 -2.95 -16.61
CA VAL A 53 1.25 -1.80 -16.47
C VAL A 53 1.58 -1.59 -14.99
N ARG A 54 2.86 -1.45 -14.67
CA ARG A 54 3.32 -1.19 -13.31
C ARG A 54 3.13 0.27 -12.95
N ARG A 55 2.40 0.53 -11.87
CA ARG A 55 2.02 1.87 -11.44
C ARG A 55 2.55 2.17 -10.04
N LEU A 56 3.01 3.41 -9.84
CA LEU A 56 3.26 4.00 -8.53
C LEU A 56 2.07 4.88 -8.17
N GLU A 57 1.35 4.52 -7.12
CA GLU A 57 0.09 5.16 -6.73
C GLU A 57 0.09 5.54 -5.24
N ALA A 58 -0.77 6.49 -4.86
CA ALA A 58 -1.03 6.78 -3.46
C ALA A 58 -2.18 5.91 -2.94
N ALA A 59 -1.95 5.20 -1.83
CA ALA A 59 -2.97 4.40 -1.15
C ALA A 59 -3.01 4.71 0.34
N ARG A 60 -4.18 4.53 0.96
CA ARG A 60 -4.33 4.63 2.41
C ARG A 60 -3.69 3.40 3.09
N TRP A 61 -2.87 3.61 4.11
CA TRP A 61 -2.37 2.51 4.94
C TRP A 61 -3.44 2.05 5.93
N GLY A 62 -4.31 1.16 5.46
CA GLY A 62 -5.44 0.64 6.23
C GLY A 62 -6.53 0.17 5.29
N LEU A 63 -6.64 -1.14 5.11
CA LEU A 63 -7.51 -1.75 4.13
C LEU A 63 -8.98 -1.50 4.47
N VAL A 64 -9.72 -0.91 3.52
CA VAL A 64 -11.18 -0.80 3.57
C VAL A 64 -11.76 -1.77 2.54
N PRO A 65 -12.43 -2.85 2.98
CA PRO A 65 -13.09 -3.77 2.05
C PRO A 65 -14.23 -3.07 1.30
N GLY A 66 -14.49 -3.47 0.05
CA GLY A 66 -15.53 -2.84 -0.78
C GLY A 66 -16.96 -2.96 -0.26
N TRP A 67 -17.21 -3.85 0.70
CA TRP A 67 -18.51 -3.98 1.39
C TRP A 67 -18.65 -3.05 2.61
N ALA A 68 -17.55 -2.48 3.09
CA ALA A 68 -17.57 -1.64 4.28
C ALA A 68 -18.17 -0.28 3.97
N LYS A 69 -19.10 0.17 4.83
CA LYS A 69 -19.73 1.50 4.73
C LYS A 69 -18.95 2.58 5.50
N ASP A 70 -18.02 2.18 6.36
CA ASP A 70 -17.25 3.07 7.23
C ASP A 70 -15.75 2.85 7.01
N LEU A 71 -15.02 3.94 6.74
CA LEU A 71 -13.57 3.96 6.55
C LEU A 71 -12.78 3.69 7.85
N SER A 72 -13.40 3.90 9.01
CA SER A 72 -12.81 3.66 10.33
C SER A 72 -12.34 2.21 10.49
N ILE A 73 -12.99 1.27 9.81
CA ILE A 73 -12.62 -0.15 9.83
C ILE A 73 -11.17 -0.36 9.38
N GLY A 74 -10.68 0.45 8.43
CA GLY A 74 -9.32 0.34 7.93
C GLY A 74 -8.26 0.76 8.94
N ALA A 75 -8.63 1.53 9.98
CA ALA A 75 -7.71 1.86 11.07
C ALA A 75 -7.29 0.63 11.89
N ARG A 76 -8.02 -0.49 11.78
CA ARG A 76 -7.68 -1.77 12.42
C ARG A 76 -7.08 -2.79 11.44
N ALA A 77 -6.95 -2.42 10.16
CA ALA A 77 -6.54 -3.32 9.07
C ALA A 77 -5.36 -2.76 8.27
N PHE A 78 -4.43 -2.12 8.98
CA PHE A 78 -3.15 -1.67 8.44
C PHE A 78 -2.09 -2.79 8.41
N ASN A 79 -2.29 -3.86 9.20
CA ASN A 79 -1.51 -5.10 9.14
C ASN A 79 -2.42 -6.30 8.88
N ALA A 80 -1.87 -7.31 8.22
CA ALA A 80 -2.47 -8.64 8.06
C ALA A 80 -1.44 -9.69 8.44
N ARG A 81 -1.84 -10.66 9.29
CA ARG A 81 -1.00 -11.81 9.65
C ARG A 81 -0.97 -12.80 8.49
N SER A 82 0.22 -13.22 8.09
CA SER A 82 0.40 -14.13 6.95
C SER A 82 -0.19 -15.52 7.19
N GLU A 83 -0.40 -15.89 8.44
CA GLU A 83 -0.93 -17.20 8.85
C GLU A 83 -2.46 -17.28 8.69
N GLU A 84 -3.16 -16.14 8.66
CA GLU A 84 -4.63 -16.09 8.73
C GLU A 84 -5.26 -15.28 7.59
N LEU A 85 -4.46 -14.69 6.68
CA LEU A 85 -4.98 -13.74 5.70
C LEU A 85 -5.95 -14.37 4.68
N GLU A 86 -5.78 -15.66 4.38
CA GLU A 86 -6.61 -16.40 3.41
C GLU A 86 -8.03 -16.65 3.94
N ASP A 87 -8.12 -16.93 5.24
CA ASP A 87 -9.38 -17.25 5.92
C ASP A 87 -10.16 -16.01 6.36
N LYS A 88 -9.50 -14.87 6.49
CA LYS A 88 -10.14 -13.61 6.90
C LYS A 88 -10.87 -12.92 5.74
N PRO A 89 -12.22 -12.79 5.79
CA PRO A 89 -12.99 -12.12 4.72
C PRO A 89 -12.57 -10.67 4.45
N MET A 90 -11.96 -10.02 5.45
CA MET A 90 -11.41 -8.67 5.33
C MET A 90 -10.30 -8.56 4.28
N PHE A 91 -9.46 -9.59 4.14
CA PHE A 91 -8.25 -9.55 3.30
C PHE A 91 -8.37 -10.40 2.02
N ARG A 92 -9.19 -11.45 2.02
CA ARG A 92 -9.30 -12.44 0.92
C ARG A 92 -9.34 -11.83 -0.49
N ALA A 93 -10.27 -10.91 -0.73
CA ALA A 93 -10.41 -10.28 -2.06
C ALA A 93 -9.20 -9.39 -2.45
N ALA A 94 -8.50 -8.81 -1.47
CA ALA A 94 -7.30 -8.03 -1.74
C ALA A 94 -6.10 -8.94 -2.03
N LEU A 95 -5.99 -10.06 -1.32
CA LEU A 95 -4.94 -11.06 -1.55
C LEU A 95 -4.99 -11.61 -2.98
N GLU A 96 -6.18 -11.93 -3.48
CA GLU A 96 -6.34 -12.52 -4.80
C GLU A 96 -6.09 -11.52 -5.94
N LYS A 97 -6.54 -10.27 -5.79
CA LYS A 97 -6.69 -9.35 -6.94
C LYS A 97 -6.02 -7.98 -6.79
N ARG A 98 -5.55 -7.62 -5.59
CA ARG A 98 -5.08 -6.25 -5.29
C ARG A 98 -3.78 -6.27 -4.46
N ARG A 99 -2.84 -7.11 -4.86
CA ARG A 99 -1.50 -7.13 -4.26
C ARG A 99 -0.75 -5.86 -4.66
N ALA A 100 -0.01 -5.32 -3.71
CA ALA A 100 0.84 -4.15 -3.90
C ALA A 100 2.08 -4.27 -3.02
N ILE A 101 3.14 -3.55 -3.40
CA ILE A 101 4.37 -3.40 -2.63
C ILE A 101 4.32 -2.02 -1.98
N VAL A 102 4.60 -1.95 -0.68
CA VAL A 102 4.80 -0.69 0.05
C VAL A 102 6.30 -0.45 0.15
N PRO A 103 6.92 0.38 -0.71
CA PRO A 103 8.32 0.72 -0.57
C PRO A 103 8.55 1.55 0.69
N VAL A 104 9.45 1.11 1.56
CA VAL A 104 9.83 1.80 2.78
C VAL A 104 11.35 1.84 2.91
N THR A 105 11.87 2.89 3.50
CA THR A 105 13.29 2.99 3.88
C THR A 105 13.58 2.16 5.13
N GLY A 106 12.58 2.05 6.01
CA GLY A 106 12.65 1.28 7.25
C GLY A 106 11.35 1.42 8.03
N TYR A 107 11.22 0.65 9.11
CA TYR A 107 10.07 0.72 10.01
C TYR A 107 10.52 0.84 11.47
N TYR A 108 9.62 1.31 12.31
CA TYR A 108 9.83 1.38 13.75
C TYR A 108 9.05 0.26 14.45
N GLU A 109 9.64 -0.29 15.50
CA GLU A 109 9.01 -1.25 16.41
C GLU A 109 9.42 -0.89 17.85
N TRP A 110 8.55 -1.19 18.81
CA TRP A 110 8.75 -0.94 20.25
C TRP A 110 8.31 -2.16 21.04
#